data_AF-A0A6J5XSE3-F1
#
_entry.id   AF-A0A6J5XSE3-F1
#
_cell.length_a   1.000
_cell.length_b   1.000
_cell.length_c   1.000
_cell.angle_alpha   90.00
_cell.angle_beta   90.00
_cell.angle_gamma   90.00
#
_symmetry.space_group_name_H-M   'P 1'
#
loop_
_entity.id
_entity.type
_entity.pdbx_description
1 polymer ?
#
loop_
_entity_poly.entity_id
_entity_poly.type
_entity_poly.pdbx_seq_one_letter_code
_entity_poly.pdbx_strand_id
1 'polypeptide(L)'
;MTCFDFFCLQLDPKLNGKLVTVGLPDKPLELPIFPLVLGRKLVGGSDIGGVKETQEVLDFCAKHNITSDIELIRMDYVNTAMERIAKSDVRYRFVIDVGNSLTQ
;
A
#
# COMPACT_ATOMS: atom_id res chain seq x y z
N MET A 1 10.21 -1.31 15.38
CA MET A 1 10.35 -2.72 15.80
C MET A 1 8.94 -3.25 15.98
N THR A 2 8.35 -4.10 15.14
CA THR A 2 8.86 -4.95 14.05
C THR A 2 7.67 -5.35 13.17
N CYS A 3 6.99 -4.41 12.51
CA CYS A 3 6.00 -4.79 11.48
C CYS A 3 6.70 -5.26 10.19
N PHE A 4 7.93 -4.81 9.96
CA PHE A 4 8.76 -5.21 8.82
C PHE A 4 9.50 -6.53 9.01
N ASP A 5 9.85 -6.94 10.23
CA ASP A 5 10.57 -8.21 10.44
C ASP A 5 9.68 -9.43 10.17
N PHE A 6 8.36 -9.26 10.17
CA PHE A 6 7.44 -10.35 9.84
C PHE A 6 7.45 -10.64 8.33
N PHE A 7 7.60 -9.62 7.47
CA PHE A 7 7.46 -9.78 6.02
C PHE A 7 8.62 -10.57 5.37
N CYS A 8 9.84 -10.52 5.93
CA CYS A 8 10.96 -11.32 5.42
C CYS A 8 10.88 -12.82 5.77
N LEU A 9 10.18 -13.19 6.86
CA LEU A 9 10.07 -14.59 7.29
C LEU A 9 8.89 -15.34 6.65
N GLN A 10 8.05 -14.66 5.87
CA GLN A 10 6.88 -15.25 5.22
C GLN A 10 6.98 -15.23 3.69
N LEU A 11 8.15 -15.60 3.16
CA LEU A 11 8.19 -16.07 1.78
C LEU A 11 7.21 -17.25 1.66
N ASP A 12 6.16 -17.06 0.85
CA ASP A 12 5.03 -17.99 0.68
C ASP A 12 5.51 -19.45 0.71
N PRO A 13 4.92 -20.33 1.54
CA PRO A 13 5.38 -21.70 1.72
C PRO A 13 5.25 -22.55 0.43
N LYS A 14 4.57 -22.04 -0.60
CA LYS A 14 4.38 -22.73 -1.87
C LYS A 14 5.64 -22.67 -2.74
N LEU A 15 5.89 -23.77 -3.44
CA LEU A 15 6.89 -23.86 -4.50
C LEU A 15 6.51 -22.88 -5.63
N ASN A 16 7.47 -22.09 -6.11
CA ASN A 16 7.27 -21.02 -7.11
C ASN A 16 6.46 -19.79 -6.63
N GLY A 17 6.50 -19.48 -5.33
CA GLY A 17 5.91 -18.25 -4.80
C GLY A 17 6.54 -16.98 -5.42
N LYS A 18 5.70 -15.97 -5.66
CA LYS A 18 6.11 -14.65 -6.14
C LYS A 18 5.88 -13.62 -5.05
N LEU A 19 6.92 -12.86 -4.71
CA LEU A 19 6.86 -11.73 -3.78
C LEU A 19 6.95 -10.44 -4.61
N VAL A 20 5.91 -9.61 -4.56
CA VAL A 20 5.90 -8.30 -5.23
C VAL A 20 5.90 -7.21 -4.15
N THR A 21 6.98 -6.42 -4.10
CA THR A 21 7.12 -5.33 -3.14
C THR A 21 6.60 -4.02 -3.74
N VAL A 22 5.61 -3.43 -3.08
CA VAL A 22 5.05 -2.10 -3.41
C VAL A 22 5.41 -1.03 -2.38
N GLY A 23 5.96 -1.44 -1.23
CA GLY A 23 6.46 -0.54 -0.20
C GLY A 23 7.95 -0.24 -0.40
N LEU A 24 8.33 1.02 -0.16
CA LEU A 24 9.71 1.50 -0.24
C LEU A 24 10.23 1.77 1.17
N PRO A 25 10.97 0.83 1.80
CA PRO A 25 11.60 1.05 3.08
C PRO A 25 12.87 1.91 2.94
N ASP A 26 13.19 2.71 3.96
CA ASP A 26 14.42 3.53 3.97
C ASP A 26 15.70 2.70 4.13
N LYS A 27 15.58 1.45 4.61
CA LYS A 27 16.70 0.51 4.77
C LYS A 27 16.72 -0.50 3.63
N PRO A 28 17.90 -0.93 3.16
CA PRO A 28 18.00 -1.97 2.14
C PRO A 28 17.38 -3.27 2.64
N LEU A 29 16.67 -3.96 1.75
CA LEU A 29 16.04 -5.23 2.05
C LEU A 29 17.09 -6.35 2.02
N GLU A 30 17.33 -6.99 3.16
CA GLU A 30 18.21 -8.17 3.24
C GLU A 30 17.45 -9.43 2.80
N LEU A 31 17.83 -10.00 1.65
CA LEU A 31 17.19 -11.18 1.07
C LEU A 31 18.09 -12.41 1.21
N PRO A 32 17.71 -13.42 2.00
CA PRO A 32 18.48 -14.66 2.12
C PRO A 32 18.38 -15.47 0.81
N ILE A 33 19.51 -15.74 0.16
CA ILE A 33 19.57 -16.38 -1.17
C ILE A 33 19.20 -17.86 -1.10
N PHE A 34 19.62 -18.56 -0.04
CA PHE A 34 19.40 -20.00 0.12
C PHE A 34 17.91 -20.42 0.05
N PRO A 35 16.97 -19.80 0.79
CA PRO A 35 15.55 -20.13 0.67
C PRO A 35 14.91 -19.70 -0.65
N LEU A 36 15.44 -18.69 -1.34
CA LEU A 36 14.95 -18.27 -2.66
C LEU A 36 15.25 -19.33 -3.73
N VAL A 37 16.48 -19.87 -3.73
CA VAL A 37 16.90 -20.93 -4.67
C VAL A 37 16.17 -22.25 -4.37
N LEU A 38 16.11 -22.65 -3.09
CA LEU A 38 15.47 -23.90 -2.68
C LEU A 38 13.96 -23.91 -2.97
N GLY A 39 13.29 -22.75 -2.84
CA GLY A 39 11.86 -22.59 -3.11
C GLY A 39 11.51 -22.16 -4.54
N ARG A 40 12.50 -21.95 -5.42
CA ARG A 40 12.33 -21.34 -6.77
C ARG A 40 11.47 -20.08 -6.75
N LYS A 41 11.75 -19.18 -5.83
CA LYS A 41 10.91 -17.99 -5.57
C LYS A 41 11.35 -16.80 -6.42
N LEU A 42 10.39 -15.97 -6.83
CA LEU A 42 10.65 -14.73 -7.58
C LEU A 42 10.36 -13.53 -6.68
N VAL A 43 11.27 -12.56 -6.66
CA VAL A 43 11.09 -11.26 -5.99
C VAL A 43 11.11 -10.17 -7.06
N GLY A 44 10.08 -9.32 -7.08
CA GLY A 44 9.97 -8.22 -8.02
C GLY A 44 9.36 -6.99 -7.35
N GLY A 45 9.51 -5.83 -7.99
CA GLY A 45 8.86 -4.59 -7.59
C GLY A 45 7.88 -4.13 -8.66
N SER A 46 6.83 -3.43 -8.24
CA SER A 46 5.97 -2.67 -9.15
C SER A 46 5.73 -1.31 -8.54
N ASP A 47 5.94 -0.28 -9.34
CA ASP A 47 5.41 1.04 -9.07
C ASP A 47 4.20 1.27 -9.98
N ILE A 48 3.45 2.35 -9.73
CA ILE A 48 2.21 2.78 -10.41
C ILE A 48 2.02 2.21 -11.83
N GLY A 49 0.81 1.69 -12.11
CA GLY A 49 0.43 1.15 -13.41
C GLY A 49 0.20 2.21 -14.50
N GLY A 50 0.14 1.77 -15.76
CA GLY A 50 -0.13 2.65 -16.89
C GLY A 50 -1.55 3.24 -16.87
N VAL A 51 -1.80 4.26 -17.70
CA VAL A 51 -3.13 4.91 -17.81
C VAL A 51 -4.22 3.91 -18.19
N LYS A 52 -3.93 3.02 -19.14
CA LYS A 52 -4.87 1.97 -19.58
C LYS A 52 -5.18 0.99 -18.45
N GLU A 53 -4.16 0.52 -17.75
CA GLU A 53 -4.31 -0.41 -16.62
C GLU A 53 -5.10 0.22 -15.47
N THR A 54 -4.86 1.50 -15.20
CA THR A 54 -5.61 2.25 -14.19
C THR A 54 -7.11 2.33 -14.54
N GLN A 55 -7.45 2.55 -15.82
CA GLN A 55 -8.84 2.53 -16.26
C GLN A 55 -9.49 1.16 -16.06
N GLU A 56 -8.78 0.09 -16.41
CA GLU A 56 -9.26 -1.30 -16.21
C GLU A 56 -9.51 -1.59 -14.72
N VAL A 57 -8.63 -1.10 -13.83
CA VAL A 57 -8.80 -1.23 -12.37
C VAL A 57 -10.02 -0.43 -11.88
N LEU A 58 -10.22 0.80 -12.35
CA LEU A 58 -11.38 1.61 -11.98
C LEU A 58 -12.69 0.94 -12.42
N ASP A 59 -12.73 0.42 -13.65
CA ASP A 59 -13.88 -0.29 -14.19
C ASP A 59 -14.18 -1.58 -13.40
N PHE A 60 -13.14 -2.29 -12.97
CA PHE A 60 -13.26 -3.47 -12.12
C PHE A 60 -13.79 -3.11 -10.73
N CYS A 61 -13.22 -2.08 -10.08
CA CYS A 61 -13.68 -1.61 -8.78
C CYS A 61 -15.14 -1.17 -8.81
N ALA A 62 -15.56 -0.48 -9.87
CA ALA A 62 -16.96 -0.06 -10.06
C ALA A 62 -17.91 -1.27 -10.20
N LYS A 63 -17.51 -2.30 -10.95
CA LYS A 63 -18.32 -3.53 -11.13
C LYS A 63 -18.48 -4.34 -9.85
N HIS A 64 -17.44 -4.37 -9.03
CA HIS A 64 -17.39 -5.20 -7.81
C HIS A 64 -17.69 -4.44 -6.52
N ASN A 65 -18.08 -3.15 -6.61
CA ASN A 65 -18.30 -2.26 -5.46
C ASN A 65 -17.10 -2.24 -4.49
N ILE A 66 -15.89 -2.25 -5.03
CA ILE A 66 -14.66 -2.16 -4.24
C ILE A 66 -14.41 -0.68 -3.96
N THR A 67 -14.67 -0.27 -2.73
CA THR A 67 -14.41 1.07 -2.24
C THR A 67 -13.35 1.02 -1.14
N SER A 68 -12.53 2.07 -1.03
CA SER A 68 -11.64 2.25 0.11
C SER A 68 -12.42 2.73 1.34
N ASP A 69 -12.07 2.28 2.53
CA ASP A 69 -12.54 2.89 3.77
C ASP A 69 -11.85 4.25 3.98
N ILE A 70 -12.65 5.30 4.07
CA ILE A 70 -12.18 6.69 4.10
C ILE A 70 -12.60 7.41 5.38
N GLU A 71 -11.70 8.26 5.88
CA GLU A 71 -11.99 9.30 6.85
C GLU A 71 -12.00 10.65 6.13
N LEU A 72 -13.18 11.27 6.02
CA LEU A 72 -13.33 12.59 5.40
C LEU A 72 -12.83 13.68 6.35
N ILE A 73 -11.92 14.52 5.87
CA ILE A 73 -11.35 15.64 6.62
C ILE A 73 -11.57 16.95 5.86
N ARG A 74 -11.70 18.03 6.62
CA ARG A 74 -11.73 19.40 6.10
C ARG A 74 -10.30 19.94 5.96
N MET A 75 -10.14 20.99 5.15
CA MET A 75 -8.83 21.57 4.85
C MET A 75 -8.11 22.15 6.08
N ASP A 76 -8.86 22.64 7.06
CA ASP A 76 -8.36 23.15 8.34
C ASP A 76 -7.75 22.06 9.25
N TYR A 77 -8.20 20.81 9.09
CA TYR A 77 -7.76 19.67 9.89
C TYR A 77 -6.53 18.95 9.31
N VAL A 78 -5.99 19.40 8.17
CA VAL A 78 -4.89 18.72 7.46
C VAL A 78 -3.63 18.57 8.32
N ASN A 79 -3.26 19.60 9.09
CA ASN A 79 -2.07 19.54 9.95
C ASN A 79 -2.19 18.43 11.01
N THR A 80 -3.35 18.33 11.66
CA THR A 80 -3.64 17.28 12.64
C THR A 80 -3.70 15.89 11.98
N ALA A 81 -4.26 15.81 10.77
CA ALA A 81 -4.28 14.55 10.01
C ALA A 81 -2.87 14.04 9.70
N MET A 82 -1.93 14.93 9.34
CA MET A 82 -0.53 14.56 9.10
C MET A 82 0.15 13.95 10.34
N GLU A 83 -0.12 14.48 11.53
CA GLU A 83 0.39 13.92 12.79
C GLU A 83 -0.20 12.54 13.09
N ARG A 84 -1.48 12.32 12.78
CA ARG A 84 -2.16 11.03 12.95
C ARG A 84 -1.62 9.97 11.98
N ILE A 85 -1.35 10.34 10.73
CA ILE A 85 -0.72 9.45 9.73
C ILE A 85 0.64 8.95 10.24
N ALA A 86 1.46 9.84 10.79
CA ALA A 86 2.77 9.46 11.35
C ALA A 86 2.65 8.44 12.51
N LYS A 87 1.56 8.50 13.28
CA LYS A 87 1.24 7.55 14.36
C LYS A 87 0.50 6.30 13.88
N SER A 88 0.24 6.17 12.58
CA SER A 88 -0.61 5.11 11.99
C SER A 88 -2.04 5.08 12.56
N ASP A 89 -2.53 6.20 13.06
CA ASP A 89 -3.87 6.36 13.65
C ASP A 89 -4.90 6.76 12.58
N VAL A 90 -5.11 5.89 11.59
CA VAL A 90 -6.07 6.08 10.50
C VAL A 90 -6.62 4.73 10.02
N ARG A 91 -7.89 4.67 9.62
CA ARG A 91 -8.51 3.49 8.99
C ARG A 91 -9.25 3.86 7.69
N TYR A 92 -8.73 3.60 6.49
CA TYR A 92 -7.34 3.31 6.09
C TYR A 92 -6.74 4.48 5.29
N ARG A 93 -7.55 5.50 4.93
CA ARG A 93 -7.13 6.64 4.10
C ARG A 93 -7.88 7.91 4.50
N PHE A 94 -7.17 9.02 4.60
CA PHE A 94 -7.80 10.34 4.69
C PHE A 94 -8.18 10.85 3.31
N VAL A 95 -9.38 11.42 3.18
CA VAL A 95 -9.84 12.11 1.97
C VAL A 95 -10.20 13.53 2.34
N ILE A 96 -9.59 14.50 1.65
CA ILE A 96 -9.85 15.91 1.88
C ILE A 96 -11.04 16.34 1.02
N ASP A 97 -12.08 16.86 1.65
CA ASP A 97 -13.20 17.48 0.96
C ASP A 97 -12.86 18.93 0.60
N VAL A 98 -12.33 19.11 -0.61
CA VAL A 98 -11.89 20.43 -1.11
C VAL A 98 -13.09 21.32 -1.48
N GLY A 99 -14.18 20.75 -2.00
CA GLY A 99 -15.33 21.51 -2.48
C GLY A 99 -16.07 22.24 -1.35
N ASN A 100 -16.30 21.55 -0.24
CA ASN A 100 -16.98 22.12 0.92
C ASN A 100 -16.07 22.93 1.84
N SER A 101 -14.74 22.86 1.64
CA SER A 101 -13.77 23.61 2.45
C SER A 101 -13.46 25.01 1.90
N LEU A 102 -13.67 25.25 0.60
CA LEU A 102 -13.34 26.53 -0.07
C LEU A 102 -14.51 27.52 -0.11
N THR A 103 -15.72 27.08 0.21
CA THR A 103 -16.91 27.95 0.30
C THR A 103 -17.08 28.43 1.74
N GLN A 104 -16.26 29.40 2.12
CA GLN A 104 -16.52 30.34 3.22
C GLN A 104 -16.60 31.75 2.65
#